data_AF-A0A3D3X7P9-F1
#
_entry.id   AF-A0A3D3X7P9-F1
#
_cell.length_a   1.000
_cell.length_b   1.000
_cell.length_c   1.000
_cell.angle_alpha   90.00
_cell.angle_beta   90.00
_cell.angle_gamma   90.00
#
_symmetry.space_group_name_H-M   'P 1'
#
loop_
_entity.id
_entity.type
_entity.pdbx_description
1 polymer ?
#
loop_
_entity_poly.entity_id
_entity_poly.type
_entity_poly.pdbx_seq_one_letter_code
_entity_poly.pdbx_strand_id
1 'polypeptide(L)'
;MAKKGKTKKSGMEKRRHDKRHRKMVKRKKLMIHRSPAQITSPHQLEKLLKTLPNLAFDPMLQDLYLDEKMMQELIDQGLEEPQILSRLLTPEFLEELGRRLEDVEDSAVPQSPKALLAKASRHQLEHSEEIPHLSNPLLFAFFLKTRAMVEGNPMKLADLA
;
A
#
# COMPACT_ATOMS: atom_id res chain seq x y z
N MET A 1 -25.21 -54.01 28.15
CA MET A 1 -24.61 -53.39 26.94
C MET A 1 -25.51 -52.26 26.45
N ALA A 2 -25.31 -51.01 26.91
CA ALA A 2 -26.18 -49.88 26.53
C ALA A 2 -25.87 -49.40 25.10
N LYS A 3 -26.83 -49.54 24.17
CA LYS A 3 -26.71 -49.04 22.80
C LYS A 3 -26.72 -47.51 22.82
N LYS A 4 -25.57 -46.87 22.55
CA LYS A 4 -25.44 -45.41 22.36
C LYS A 4 -26.34 -44.97 21.21
N GLY A 5 -27.53 -44.46 21.53
CA GLY A 5 -28.45 -43.87 20.57
C GLY A 5 -27.82 -42.64 19.93
N LYS A 6 -27.45 -42.73 18.65
CA LYS A 6 -26.93 -41.58 17.89
C LYS A 6 -28.02 -40.50 17.82
N THR A 7 -27.83 -39.39 18.51
CA THR A 7 -28.76 -38.25 18.52
C THR A 7 -28.80 -37.61 17.14
N LYS A 8 -29.94 -37.71 16.43
CA LYS A 8 -30.15 -37.18 15.07
C LYS A 8 -29.78 -35.69 14.92
N LYS A 9 -29.85 -34.91 16.01
CA LYS A 9 -29.47 -33.48 16.05
C LYS A 9 -27.97 -33.24 15.83
N SER A 10 -27.10 -34.06 16.44
CA SER A 10 -25.63 -33.93 16.28
C SER A 10 -25.17 -34.20 14.84
N GLY A 11 -25.81 -35.16 14.17
CA GLY A 11 -25.53 -35.46 12.76
C GLY A 11 -25.91 -34.32 11.80
N MET A 12 -27.02 -33.63 12.07
CA MET A 12 -27.43 -32.46 11.26
C MET A 12 -26.50 -31.27 11.46
N GLU A 13 -26.06 -31.03 12.69
CA GLU A 13 -25.15 -29.93 13.01
C GLU A 13 -23.78 -30.13 12.36
N LYS A 14 -23.24 -31.35 12.44
CA LYS A 14 -22.02 -31.75 11.72
C LYS A 14 -22.17 -31.56 10.21
N ARG A 15 -23.30 -31.97 9.62
CA ARG A 15 -23.59 -31.75 8.18
C ARG A 15 -23.67 -30.26 7.82
N ARG A 16 -24.19 -29.40 8.70
CA ARG A 16 -24.23 -27.95 8.47
C ARG A 16 -22.82 -27.35 8.52
N HIS A 17 -22.01 -27.74 9.50
CA HIS A 17 -20.61 -27.32 9.61
C HIS A 17 -19.82 -27.73 8.36
N ASP A 18 -19.90 -29.01 7.97
CA ASP A 18 -19.20 -29.54 6.80
C ASP A 18 -19.65 -28.86 5.50
N LYS A 19 -20.94 -28.52 5.37
CA LYS A 19 -21.47 -27.76 4.23
C LYS A 19 -20.90 -26.34 4.19
N ARG A 20 -20.82 -25.65 5.35
CA ARG A 20 -20.20 -24.31 5.44
C ARG A 20 -18.71 -24.37 5.10
N HIS A 21 -17.99 -25.34 5.66
CA HIS A 21 -16.58 -25.55 5.40
C HIS A 21 -16.30 -25.85 3.92
N ARG A 22 -17.04 -26.79 3.30
CA ARG A 22 -16.91 -27.08 1.86
C ARG A 22 -17.20 -25.86 0.98
N LYS A 23 -18.20 -25.05 1.32
CA LYS A 23 -18.48 -23.79 0.60
C LYS A 23 -17.32 -22.79 0.74
N MET A 24 -16.75 -22.66 1.93
CA MET A 24 -15.60 -21.79 2.18
C MET A 24 -14.36 -22.25 1.40
N VAL A 25 -14.02 -23.54 1.44
CA VAL A 25 -12.91 -24.11 0.66
C VAL A 25 -13.12 -23.92 -0.84
N LYS A 26 -14.34 -24.14 -1.35
CA LYS A 26 -14.66 -23.89 -2.76
C LYS A 26 -14.50 -22.41 -3.13
N ARG A 27 -14.94 -21.48 -2.27
CA ARG A 27 -14.71 -20.03 -2.46
C ARG A 27 -13.23 -19.69 -2.49
N LYS A 28 -12.42 -20.22 -1.56
CA LYS A 28 -10.96 -20.03 -1.55
C LYS A 28 -10.30 -20.53 -2.83
N LYS A 29 -10.63 -21.75 -3.27
CA LYS A 29 -10.12 -22.30 -4.55
C LYS A 29 -10.51 -21.43 -5.76
N LEU A 30 -11.75 -20.95 -5.79
CA LEU A 30 -12.21 -20.06 -6.86
C LEU A 30 -11.56 -18.67 -6.79
N MET A 31 -11.17 -18.17 -5.62
CA MET A 31 -10.43 -16.91 -5.49
C MET A 31 -8.98 -17.06 -5.97
N ILE A 32 -8.34 -18.21 -5.74
CA ILE A 32 -6.98 -18.50 -6.25
C ILE A 32 -6.98 -18.55 -7.79
N HIS A 33 -8.08 -18.98 -8.42
CA HIS A 33 -8.24 -19.03 -9.88
C HIS A 33 -8.95 -17.83 -10.49
N ARG A 34 -9.37 -16.84 -9.69
CA ARG A 34 -9.86 -15.59 -10.26
C ARG A 34 -8.65 -14.87 -10.83
N SER A 35 -8.69 -14.62 -12.13
CA SER A 35 -7.76 -13.67 -12.73
C SER A 35 -7.78 -12.39 -11.90
N PRO A 36 -6.59 -11.82 -11.64
CA PRO A 36 -6.47 -10.55 -10.95
C PRO A 36 -7.55 -9.57 -11.44
N ALA A 37 -8.29 -8.93 -10.53
CA ALA A 37 -9.35 -8.00 -10.91
C ALA A 37 -8.71 -6.85 -11.69
N GLN A 38 -8.74 -6.93 -13.01
CA GLN A 38 -8.29 -5.84 -13.87
C GLN A 38 -9.09 -4.59 -13.51
N ILE A 39 -8.42 -3.44 -13.47
CA ILE A 39 -9.08 -2.15 -13.28
C ILE A 39 -10.04 -2.00 -14.48
N THR A 40 -11.33 -2.20 -14.22
CA THR A 40 -12.34 -2.36 -15.29
C THR A 40 -13.13 -1.08 -15.52
N SER A 41 -12.91 -0.05 -14.71
CA SER A 41 -13.61 1.23 -14.84
C SER A 41 -12.71 2.44 -14.54
N PRO A 42 -12.92 3.57 -15.23
CA PRO A 42 -12.23 4.83 -14.94
C PRO A 42 -12.40 5.30 -13.49
N HIS A 43 -13.57 5.05 -12.89
CA HIS A 43 -13.83 5.43 -11.50
C HIS A 43 -13.00 4.62 -10.48
N GLN A 44 -12.74 3.34 -10.76
CA GLN A 44 -11.83 2.54 -9.93
C GLN A 44 -10.40 3.06 -10.02
N LEU A 45 -9.96 3.49 -11.21
CA LEU A 45 -8.65 4.11 -11.41
C LEU A 45 -8.53 5.44 -10.66
N GLU A 46 -9.54 6.31 -10.79
CA GLU A 46 -9.58 7.60 -10.08
C GLU A 46 -9.49 7.42 -8.57
N LYS A 47 -10.22 6.45 -8.02
CA LYS A 47 -10.15 6.11 -6.60
C LYS A 47 -8.77 5.63 -6.19
N LEU A 48 -8.12 4.79 -7.00
CA LEU A 48 -6.77 4.31 -6.74
C LEU A 48 -5.76 5.46 -6.71
N LEU A 49 -5.80 6.35 -7.70
CA LEU A 49 -4.92 7.52 -7.79
C LEU A 49 -5.10 8.46 -6.59
N LYS A 50 -6.35 8.68 -6.14
CA LYS A 50 -6.64 9.44 -4.92
C LYS A 50 -6.07 8.79 -3.66
N THR A 51 -5.99 7.47 -3.61
CA THR A 51 -5.46 6.73 -2.45
C THR A 51 -3.95 6.51 -2.47
N LEU A 52 -3.27 6.83 -3.58
CA LEU A 52 -1.83 6.61 -3.73
C LEU A 52 -0.99 7.39 -2.70
N PRO A 53 -1.26 8.68 -2.42
CA PRO A 53 -0.56 9.42 -1.37
C PRO A 53 -0.71 8.80 0.03
N ASN A 54 -1.83 8.13 0.31
CA ASN A 54 -2.08 7.50 1.61
C ASN A 54 -1.11 6.33 1.88
N LEU A 55 -0.49 5.78 0.84
CA LEU A 55 0.50 4.71 0.98
C LEU A 55 1.74 5.18 1.77
N ALA A 56 2.07 6.48 1.76
CA ALA A 56 3.17 7.04 2.57
C ALA A 56 2.96 6.91 4.10
N PHE A 57 1.73 6.61 4.52
CA PHE A 57 1.33 6.38 5.90
C PHE A 57 1.09 4.90 6.20
N ASP A 58 1.40 4.00 5.27
CA ASP A 58 1.34 2.56 5.54
C ASP A 58 2.30 2.20 6.69
N PRO A 59 1.95 1.26 7.59
CA PRO A 59 2.82 0.92 8.71
C PRO A 59 4.25 0.51 8.34
N MET A 60 4.48 0.00 7.12
CA MET A 60 5.81 -0.36 6.61
C MET A 60 6.60 0.84 6.04
N LEU A 61 5.92 1.95 5.80
CA LEU A 61 6.45 3.17 5.19
C LEU A 61 6.34 4.40 6.10
N GLN A 62 5.62 4.28 7.23
CA GLN A 62 5.31 5.40 8.12
C GLN A 62 6.56 6.03 8.75
N ASP A 63 7.62 5.25 8.94
CA ASP A 63 8.90 5.64 9.51
C ASP A 63 9.89 6.10 8.45
N LEU A 64 9.55 5.97 7.17
CA LEU A 64 10.37 6.47 6.07
C LEU A 64 10.10 7.97 5.86
N TYR A 65 11.18 8.74 5.88
CA TYR A 65 11.23 10.19 5.67
C TYR A 65 12.39 10.54 4.74
N LEU A 66 12.30 11.71 4.09
CA LEU A 66 13.44 12.31 3.40
C LEU A 66 14.41 12.89 4.45
N ASP A 67 15.60 13.31 4.03
CA ASP A 67 16.57 13.95 4.92
C ASP A 67 16.01 15.30 5.45
N GLU A 68 15.63 15.30 6.72
CA GLU A 68 15.06 16.45 7.43
C GLU A 68 16.04 17.63 7.51
N LYS A 69 17.35 17.35 7.71
CA LYS A 69 18.37 18.40 7.82
C LYS A 69 18.58 19.07 6.48
N MET A 70 18.78 18.26 5.44
CA MET A 70 18.93 18.77 4.08
C MET A 70 17.66 19.51 3.63
N MET A 71 16.48 19.04 4.02
CA MET A 71 15.23 19.74 3.74
C MET A 71 15.21 21.13 4.36
N GLN A 72 15.53 21.26 5.65
CA GLN A 72 15.57 22.57 6.32
C GLN A 72 16.56 23.52 5.64
N GLU A 73 17.77 23.05 5.32
CA GLU A 73 18.80 23.85 4.64
C GLU A 73 18.33 24.35 3.26
N LEU A 74 17.63 23.51 2.50
CA LEU A 74 17.11 23.86 1.18
C LEU A 74 15.91 24.82 1.25
N ILE A 75 15.09 24.72 2.30
CA ILE A 75 14.02 25.69 2.59
C ILE A 75 14.63 27.04 2.95
N ASP A 76 15.66 27.06 3.80
CA ASP A 76 16.33 28.30 4.24
C ASP A 76 17.05 29.00 3.07
N GLN A 77 17.50 28.24 2.07
CA GLN A 77 18.03 28.76 0.80
C GLN A 77 16.96 29.41 -0.10
N GLY A 78 15.68 29.30 0.24
CA GLY A 78 14.57 29.89 -0.51
C GLY A 78 14.29 29.20 -1.84
N LEU A 79 14.56 27.89 -1.94
CA LEU A 79 14.33 27.13 -3.17
C LEU A 79 12.86 26.75 -3.33
N GLU A 80 12.43 26.60 -4.58
CA GLU A 80 11.10 26.12 -4.93
C GLU A 80 10.92 24.63 -4.59
N GLU A 81 9.71 24.23 -4.17
CA GLU A 81 9.42 22.86 -3.73
C GLU A 81 9.85 21.75 -4.71
N PRO A 82 9.62 21.86 -6.04
CA PRO A 82 10.07 20.82 -6.97
C PRO A 82 11.58 20.66 -7.01
N GLN A 83 12.32 21.75 -6.78
CA GLN A 83 13.79 21.73 -6.73
C GLN A 83 14.27 21.09 -5.44
N ILE A 84 13.66 21.44 -4.31
CA ILE A 84 13.94 20.81 -3.01
C ILE A 84 13.71 19.30 -3.12
N LEU A 85 12.55 18.89 -3.62
CA LEU A 85 12.22 17.48 -3.81
C LEU A 85 13.25 16.78 -4.70
N SER A 86 13.58 17.34 -5.86
CA SER A 86 14.58 16.72 -6.75
C SER A 86 15.95 16.49 -6.09
N ARG A 87 16.36 17.36 -5.16
CA ARG A 87 17.63 17.23 -4.44
C ARG A 87 17.55 16.21 -3.30
N LEU A 88 16.39 16.10 -2.66
CA LEU A 88 16.14 15.15 -1.57
C LEU A 88 15.94 13.71 -2.05
N LEU A 89 15.64 13.49 -3.34
CA LEU A 89 15.52 12.15 -3.94
C LEU A 89 16.91 11.54 -4.18
N THR A 90 17.62 11.24 -3.09
CA THR A 90 18.94 10.61 -3.16
C THR A 90 18.80 9.14 -3.58
N PRO A 91 19.84 8.54 -4.20
CA PRO A 91 19.83 7.13 -4.56
C PRO A 91 19.53 6.22 -3.37
N GLU A 92 20.09 6.52 -2.19
CA GLU A 92 19.92 5.74 -0.98
C GLU A 92 18.45 5.72 -0.52
N PHE A 93 17.79 6.87 -0.58
CA PHE A 93 16.36 6.96 -0.27
C PHE A 93 15.52 6.18 -1.27
N LEU A 94 15.81 6.31 -2.57
CA LEU A 94 15.06 5.63 -3.64
C LEU A 94 15.21 4.11 -3.57
N GLU A 95 16.41 3.60 -3.28
CA GLU A 95 16.67 2.18 -3.10
C GLU A 95 15.96 1.61 -1.86
N GLU A 96 15.98 2.34 -0.74
CA GLU A 96 15.27 1.96 0.48
C GLU A 96 13.76 1.95 0.27
N LEU A 97 13.22 2.99 -0.40
CA LEU A 97 11.81 3.05 -0.77
C LEU A 97 11.42 1.88 -1.68
N GLY A 98 12.24 1.56 -2.69
CA GLY A 98 12.03 0.42 -3.58
C GLY A 98 11.93 -0.90 -2.82
N ARG A 99 12.87 -1.16 -1.90
CA ARG A 99 12.87 -2.36 -1.04
C ARG A 99 11.64 -2.44 -0.15
N ARG A 100 11.24 -1.35 0.50
CA ARG A 100 10.04 -1.36 1.35
C ARG A 100 8.75 -1.50 0.54
N LEU A 101 8.69 -0.94 -0.66
CA LEU A 101 7.54 -1.13 -1.55
C LEU A 101 7.40 -2.59 -2.00
N GLU A 102 8.51 -3.31 -2.14
CA GLU A 102 8.51 -4.76 -2.38
C GLU A 102 7.89 -5.51 -1.20
N ASP A 103 8.32 -5.22 0.03
CA ASP A 103 7.73 -5.83 1.24
C ASP A 103 6.22 -5.52 1.38
N VAL A 104 5.82 -4.29 1.01
CA VAL A 104 4.43 -3.85 0.97
C VAL A 104 3.62 -4.62 -0.07
N GLU A 105 4.19 -4.89 -1.26
CA GLU A 105 3.56 -5.69 -2.31
C GLU A 105 3.41 -7.15 -1.87
N ASP A 106 4.46 -7.76 -1.32
CA ASP A 106 4.51 -9.16 -0.91
C ASP A 106 3.60 -9.47 0.28
N SER A 107 3.49 -8.53 1.22
CA SER A 107 2.61 -8.67 2.39
C SER A 107 1.14 -8.42 2.08
N ALA A 108 0.83 -7.77 0.96
CA ALA A 108 -0.53 -7.42 0.59
C ALA A 108 -1.26 -8.57 -0.12
N VAL A 109 -2.60 -8.58 -0.02
CA VAL A 109 -3.40 -9.50 -0.82
C VAL A 109 -3.17 -9.18 -2.31
N PRO A 110 -2.86 -10.18 -3.16
CA PRO A 110 -2.64 -9.95 -4.58
C PRO A 110 -3.79 -9.12 -5.19
N GLN A 111 -3.45 -8.05 -5.91
CA GLN A 111 -4.39 -7.13 -6.57
C GLN A 111 -5.28 -6.30 -5.64
N SER A 112 -4.98 -6.29 -4.35
CA SER A 112 -5.51 -5.24 -3.50
C SER A 112 -5.05 -3.87 -4.02
N PRO A 113 -5.82 -2.79 -3.75
CA PRO A 113 -5.39 -1.42 -4.03
C PRO A 113 -3.95 -1.16 -3.56
N LYS A 114 -3.62 -1.57 -2.33
CA LYS A 114 -2.28 -1.46 -1.75
C LYS A 114 -1.19 -2.15 -2.61
N ALA A 115 -1.40 -3.41 -2.97
CA ALA A 115 -0.45 -4.15 -3.81
C ALA A 115 -0.27 -3.51 -5.19
N LEU A 116 -1.36 -3.06 -5.82
CA LEU A 116 -1.33 -2.40 -7.12
C LEU A 116 -0.58 -1.07 -7.07
N LEU A 117 -0.81 -0.28 -6.03
CA LEU A 117 -0.15 1.00 -5.83
C LEU A 117 1.34 0.81 -5.57
N ALA A 118 1.71 -0.13 -4.70
CA ALA A 118 3.11 -0.45 -4.42
C ALA A 118 3.85 -0.90 -5.69
N LYS A 119 3.26 -1.82 -6.45
CA LYS A 119 3.80 -2.29 -7.72
C LYS A 119 3.96 -1.17 -8.75
N ALA A 120 2.95 -0.31 -8.89
CA ALA A 120 3.01 0.82 -9.82
C ALA A 120 4.12 1.80 -9.43
N SER A 121 4.23 2.13 -8.13
CA SER A 121 5.29 3.00 -7.63
C SER A 121 6.67 2.40 -7.86
N ARG A 122 6.88 1.09 -7.60
CA ARG A 122 8.15 0.40 -7.92
C ARG A 122 8.52 0.50 -9.39
N HIS A 123 7.57 0.20 -10.27
CA HIS A 123 7.79 0.28 -11.71
C HIS A 123 8.24 1.69 -12.15
N GLN A 124 7.64 2.73 -11.56
CA GLN A 124 8.06 4.12 -11.84
C GLN A 124 9.47 4.44 -11.32
N LEU A 125 9.89 3.85 -10.19
CA LEU A 125 11.25 4.02 -9.67
C LEU A 125 12.29 3.33 -10.55
N GLU A 126 11.98 2.14 -11.05
CA GLU A 126 12.88 1.34 -11.91
C GLU A 126 13.05 1.93 -13.32
N HIS A 127 12.03 2.59 -13.85
CA HIS A 127 12.02 3.16 -15.21
C HIS A 127 12.14 4.69 -15.19
N SER A 128 12.97 5.22 -14.30
CA SER A 128 13.09 6.66 -14.06
C SER A 128 13.63 7.46 -15.24
N GLU A 129 14.37 6.80 -16.15
CA GLU A 129 14.81 7.37 -17.42
C GLU A 129 13.64 7.70 -18.36
N GLU A 130 12.55 6.94 -18.27
CA GLU A 130 11.34 7.10 -19.08
C GLU A 130 10.25 7.88 -18.33
N ILE A 131 10.17 7.71 -17.01
CA ILE A 131 9.15 8.27 -16.13
C ILE A 131 9.85 9.12 -15.04
N PRO A 132 9.85 10.46 -15.16
CA PRO A 132 10.48 11.31 -14.17
C PRO A 132 9.95 11.05 -12.76
N HIS A 133 10.83 11.02 -11.77
CA HIS A 133 10.43 10.79 -10.37
C HIS A 133 9.38 11.79 -9.87
N LEU A 134 9.44 13.05 -10.33
CA LEU A 134 8.44 14.08 -10.02
C LEU A 134 7.02 13.78 -10.56
N SER A 135 6.84 12.74 -11.36
CA SER A 135 5.51 12.28 -11.76
C SER A 135 4.87 11.31 -10.77
N ASN A 136 5.62 10.83 -9.78
CA ASN A 136 5.14 9.87 -8.78
C ASN A 136 4.51 10.61 -7.57
N PRO A 137 3.18 10.57 -7.37
CA PRO A 137 2.53 11.29 -6.28
C PRO A 137 2.91 10.75 -4.89
N LEU A 138 3.45 9.53 -4.81
CA LEU A 138 3.95 8.96 -3.56
C LEU A 138 5.17 9.73 -3.05
N LEU A 139 6.07 10.15 -3.94
CA LEU A 139 7.26 10.91 -3.58
C LEU A 139 6.89 12.30 -3.05
N PHE A 140 5.88 12.94 -3.64
CA PHE A 140 5.30 14.17 -3.10
C PHE A 140 4.65 13.96 -1.73
N ALA A 141 4.00 12.82 -1.51
CA ALA A 141 3.45 12.51 -0.19
C ALA A 141 4.55 12.39 0.88
N PHE A 142 5.66 11.71 0.57
CA PHE A 142 6.82 11.67 1.48
C PHE A 142 7.46 13.05 1.70
N PHE A 143 7.54 13.87 0.64
CA PHE A 143 8.01 15.25 0.74
C PHE A 143 7.18 16.08 1.71
N LEU A 144 5.87 16.14 1.48
CA LEU A 144 4.95 16.92 2.33
C LEU A 144 4.98 16.40 3.76
N LYS A 145 4.95 15.07 3.94
CA LYS A 145 5.04 14.43 5.25
C LYS A 145 6.32 14.81 6.00
N THR A 146 7.48 14.78 5.33
CA THR A 146 8.77 15.17 5.93
C THR A 146 8.81 16.65 6.25
N ARG A 147 8.28 17.49 5.36
CA ARG A 147 8.21 18.94 5.59
C ARG A 147 7.35 19.29 6.79
N ALA A 148 6.20 18.65 6.95
CA ALA A 148 5.35 18.84 8.11
C ALA A 148 6.08 18.48 9.42
N MET A 149 6.89 17.42 9.39
CA MET A 149 7.74 17.03 10.53
C MET A 149 8.77 18.12 10.87
N VAL A 150 9.47 18.64 9.86
CA VAL A 150 10.46 19.72 9.99
C VAL A 150 9.82 21.01 10.51
N GLU A 151 8.64 21.36 10.04
CA GLU A 151 7.86 22.53 10.48
C GLU A 151 7.21 22.34 11.88
N GLY A 152 7.40 21.18 12.53
CA GLY A 152 6.87 20.87 13.86
C GLY A 152 5.39 20.45 13.89
N ASN A 153 4.78 20.22 12.73
CA ASN A 153 3.39 19.81 12.55
C ASN A 153 3.30 18.42 11.88
N PRO A 154 3.70 17.33 12.56
CA PRO A 154 3.74 16.00 11.95
C PRO A 154 2.36 15.56 11.46
N MET A 155 2.24 15.32 10.15
CA MET A 155 1.01 14.85 9.53
C MET A 155 0.68 13.41 9.94
N LYS A 156 -0.60 13.15 10.18
CA LYS A 156 -1.17 11.81 10.37
C LYS A 156 -2.13 11.51 9.23
N LEU A 157 -2.35 10.21 8.97
CA LEU A 157 -3.33 9.76 7.98
C LEU A 157 -4.74 10.33 8.23
N ALA A 158 -5.09 10.60 9.49
CA ALA A 158 -6.38 11.18 9.87
C ALA A 158 -6.56 12.63 9.40
N ASP A 159 -5.47 13.35 9.12
CA ASP A 159 -5.49 14.75 8.68
C ASP A 159 -5.77 14.88 7.17
N LEU A 160 -5.79 13.76 6.43
CA LEU A 160 -6.03 13.68 4.99
C LEU A 160 -7.50 13.36 4.63
N ALA A 161 -8.40 13.31 5.62
CA ALA A 161 -9.79 12.87 5.49
C ALA A 161 -10.79 14.02 5.27
#